data_AF-A0A1N7SU20-F1
#
_entry.id   AF-A0A1N7SU20-F1
#
_cell.length_a   1.000
_cell.length_b   1.000
_cell.length_c   1.000
_cell.angle_alpha   90.00
_cell.angle_beta   90.00
_cell.angle_gamma   90.00
#
_symmetry.space_group_name_H-M   'P 1'
#
loop_
_entity.id
_entity.type
_entity.pdbx_description
1 polymer ?
#
loop_
_entity_poly.entity_id
_entity_poly.type
_entity_poly.pdbx_seq_one_letter_code
_entity_poly.pdbx_strand_id
1 'polypeptide(L)'
;MHVSGPVQTNTAESLALAIRDGIGVGILPVYSALDALRDGTLVRVLPDHVLQKMNVYALHPSRKFTDAKVRTWVELLRAQVPEMIARDVEALNAIAREPNAA
;
A
#
# COMPACT_ATOMS: atom_id res chain seq x y z
N MET A 1 15.22 1.09 7.63
CA MET A 1 14.57 2.12 8.46
C MET A 1 14.57 1.62 9.89
N HIS A 2 15.29 2.28 10.80
CA HIS A 2 15.26 1.95 12.22
C HIS A 2 14.34 2.95 12.90
N VAL A 3 13.30 2.46 13.58
CA VAL A 3 12.32 3.29 14.28
C VAL A 3 12.33 2.89 15.74
N SER A 4 12.53 3.85 16.63
CA SER A 4 12.41 3.67 18.08
C SER A 4 11.07 4.24 18.51
N GLY A 5 10.01 3.44 18.35
CA GLY A 5 8.64 3.80 18.72
C GLY A 5 8.03 2.78 19.68
N PRO A 6 6.91 3.13 20.33
CA PRO A 6 6.21 2.26 21.29
C PRO A 6 5.60 1.01 20.64
N VAL A 7 5.39 1.02 19.32
CA VAL A 7 4.87 -0.10 18.54
C VAL A 7 5.77 -0.35 17.34
N GLN A 8 6.13 -1.63 17.16
CA GLN A 8 6.84 -2.12 15.98
C GLN A 8 6.14 -3.40 15.51
N THR A 9 5.84 -3.45 14.22
CA THR A 9 5.19 -4.61 13.59
C THR A 9 5.74 -4.81 12.18
N ASN A 10 5.57 -6.03 11.66
CA ASN A 10 5.98 -6.43 10.32
C ASN A 10 4.81 -6.58 9.34
N THR A 11 3.59 -6.19 9.74
CA THR A 11 2.39 -6.20 8.87
C THR A 11 1.76 -4.81 8.78
N ALA A 12 1.16 -4.51 7.62
CA ALA A 12 0.51 -3.23 7.40
C ALA A 12 -0.78 -3.10 8.20
N GLU A 13 -1.52 -4.19 8.35
CA GLU A 13 -2.83 -4.25 9.00
C GLU A 13 -2.72 -3.96 10.50
N SER A 14 -1.72 -4.53 11.17
CA SER A 14 -1.48 -4.26 12.60
C SER A 14 -1.03 -2.82 12.84
N LEU A 15 -0.23 -2.25 11.92
CA LEU A 15 0.17 -0.86 12.03
C LEU A 15 -1.02 0.08 11.78
N ALA A 16 -1.86 -0.22 10.79
CA ALA A 16 -3.06 0.55 10.50
C ALA A 16 -4.03 0.55 11.68
N LEU A 17 -4.23 -0.60 12.33
CA LEU A 17 -5.04 -0.70 13.56
C LEU A 17 -4.47 0.19 14.67
N ALA A 18 -3.16 0.10 14.94
CA ALA A 18 -2.50 0.92 15.96
C ALA A 18 -2.67 2.43 15.70
N ILE A 19 -2.55 2.87 14.45
CA ILE A 19 -2.73 4.28 14.07
C ILE A 19 -4.19 4.70 14.25
N ARG A 20 -5.16 3.87 13.83
CA ARG A 20 -6.59 4.13 14.01
C ARG A 20 -6.98 4.26 15.48
N ASP A 21 -6.32 3.50 16.36
CA ASP A 21 -6.53 3.55 17.80
C ASP A 21 -5.76 4.70 18.49
N GLY A 22 -5.14 5.60 17.71
CA GLY A 22 -4.52 6.83 18.21
C GLY A 22 -3.11 6.66 18.77
N ILE A 23 -2.43 5.54 18.49
CA ILE A 23 -1.07 5.28 19.01
C ILE A 23 -0.02 6.21 18.36
N GLY A 24 -0.31 6.78 17.18
CA GLY A 24 0.54 7.79 16.55
C GLY A 24 0.39 7.83 15.03
N VAL A 25 1.45 8.30 14.35
CA VAL A 25 1.55 8.37 12.88
C VAL A 25 2.48 7.27 12.38
N GLY A 26 2.17 6.68 11.23
CA GLY A 26 3.03 5.67 10.61
C GLY A 26 2.89 5.61 9.09
N ILE A 27 3.79 4.85 8.48
CA ILE A 27 3.84 4.64 7.03
C ILE A 27 3.00 3.41 6.70
N LEU A 28 1.98 3.59 5.87
CA LEU A 28 1.10 2.52 5.40
C LEU A 28 1.17 2.40 3.87
N PRO A 29 1.16 1.16 3.33
CA PRO A 29 0.79 0.94 1.94
C PRO A 29 -0.59 1.53 1.65
N VAL A 30 -0.79 2.05 0.44
CA VAL A 30 -2.03 2.72 0.05
C VAL A 30 -3.24 1.79 0.21
N TYR A 31 -3.14 0.54 -0.24
CA TYR A 31 -4.23 -0.43 -0.17
C TYR A 31 -4.76 -0.66 1.26
N SER A 32 -3.89 -0.59 2.29
CA SER A 32 -4.30 -0.84 3.68
C SER A 32 -4.86 0.41 4.36
N ALA A 33 -4.64 1.59 3.77
CA ALA A 33 -5.09 2.86 4.32
C ALA A 33 -6.35 3.41 3.64
N LEU A 34 -6.61 3.04 2.37
CA LEU A 34 -7.67 3.65 1.55
C LEU A 34 -9.05 3.67 2.22
N ASP A 35 -9.50 2.55 2.78
CA ASP A 35 -10.84 2.49 3.38
C ASP A 35 -10.95 3.38 4.62
N ALA A 36 -9.92 3.38 5.46
CA ALA A 36 -9.86 4.22 6.64
C ALA A 36 -9.63 5.71 6.31
N LEU A 37 -9.00 6.01 5.17
CA LEU A 37 -8.90 7.38 4.65
C LEU A 37 -10.26 7.86 4.11
N ARG A 38 -11.06 6.97 3.50
CA ARG A 38 -12.40 7.28 2.98
C ARG A 38 -13.41 7.52 4.09
N ASP A 39 -13.36 6.72 5.16
CA ASP A 39 -14.28 6.87 6.30
C ASP A 39 -13.83 7.93 7.32
N GLY A 40 -12.66 8.53 7.12
CA GLY A 40 -12.10 9.59 7.96
C GLY A 40 -11.48 9.11 9.27
N THR A 41 -11.39 7.79 9.51
CA THR A 41 -10.71 7.24 10.69
C THR A 41 -9.18 7.30 10.58
N LEU A 42 -8.65 7.54 9.38
CA LEU A 42 -7.27 7.94 9.13
C LEU A 42 -7.23 9.25 8.33
N VAL A 43 -6.14 9.99 8.52
CA VAL A 43 -5.84 11.21 7.76
C VAL A 43 -4.46 11.11 7.14
N ARG A 44 -4.33 11.50 5.86
CA ARG A 44 -3.05 11.55 5.16
C ARG A 44 -2.23 12.74 5.68
N VAL A 45 -1.05 12.46 6.21
CA VAL A 45 -0.08 13.49 6.60
C VAL A 45 1.00 13.64 5.53
N LEU A 46 1.57 14.85 5.41
CA LEU A 46 2.63 15.19 4.44
C LEU A 46 2.26 14.82 2.99
N PRO A 47 1.16 15.37 2.43
CA PRO A 47 0.67 14.97 1.11
C PRO A 47 1.68 15.20 -0.02
N ASP A 48 2.54 16.21 0.10
CA ASP A 48 3.57 16.54 -0.89
C ASP A 48 4.83 15.66 -0.79
N HIS A 49 4.90 14.78 0.22
CA HIS A 49 6.04 13.89 0.41
C HIS A 49 5.70 12.46 -0.01
N VAL A 50 6.44 11.95 -1.01
CA VAL A 50 6.31 10.57 -1.48
C VAL A 50 7.53 9.78 -1.03
N LEU A 51 7.27 8.69 -0.32
CA LEU A 51 8.31 7.76 0.11
C LEU A 51 8.93 7.03 -1.08
N GLN A 52 10.06 6.36 -0.84
CA GLN A 52 10.73 5.57 -1.86
C GLN A 52 9.76 4.58 -2.52
N LYS A 53 9.65 4.67 -3.85
CA LYS A 53 8.85 3.72 -4.63
C LYS A 53 9.41 2.31 -4.47
N MET A 54 8.53 1.35 -4.22
CA MET A 54 8.86 -0.06 -4.11
C MET A 54 8.47 -0.79 -5.39
N ASN A 55 9.32 -1.70 -5.86
CA ASN A 55 9.03 -2.56 -7.00
C ASN A 55 8.39 -3.87 -6.51
N VAL A 56 7.46 -4.39 -7.31
CA VAL A 56 6.87 -5.72 -7.11
C VAL A 56 7.52 -6.69 -8.08
N TYR A 57 7.99 -7.83 -7.57
CA TYR A 57 8.66 -8.85 -8.36
C TYR A 57 7.94 -10.19 -8.22
N ALA A 58 7.68 -10.87 -9.34
CA ALA A 58 7.30 -12.26 -9.35
C ALA A 58 8.57 -13.12 -9.35
N LEU A 59 8.92 -13.71 -8.21
CA LEU A 59 10.08 -14.58 -8.08
C LEU A 59 9.65 -16.05 -8.23
N HIS A 60 10.27 -16.76 -9.17
CA HIS A 60 10.08 -18.19 -9.33
C HIS A 60 11.43 -18.87 -9.60
N PRO A 61 11.58 -20.17 -9.28
CA PRO A 61 12.84 -20.87 -9.51
C PRO A 61 13.26 -20.83 -10.98
N SER A 62 14.56 -20.58 -11.21
CA SER A 62 15.20 -20.77 -12.50
C SER A 62 15.36 -22.28 -12.77
N ARG A 63 14.32 -22.93 -13.28
CA ARG A 63 14.43 -24.28 -13.85
C ARG A 63 14.13 -24.23 -15.34
N LYS A 64 14.75 -25.16 -16.08
CA LYS A 64 14.64 -25.32 -17.55
C LYS A 64 13.20 -25.39 -18.09
N PHE A 65 12.20 -25.63 -17.24
CA PHE A 65 10.79 -25.68 -17.61
C PHE A 65 9.93 -24.99 -16.55
N THR A 66 9.49 -23.76 -16.82
CA THR A 66 8.38 -23.14 -16.07
C THR A 66 7.08 -23.70 -16.62
N ASP A 67 6.24 -24.28 -15.78
CA ASP A 67 4.93 -24.82 -16.19
C ASP A 67 4.09 -23.70 -16.84
N ALA A 68 3.34 -24.04 -17.89
CA ALA A 68 2.42 -23.14 -18.56
C ALA A 68 1.48 -22.42 -17.57
N LYS A 69 1.01 -23.11 -16.52
CA LYS A 69 0.16 -22.51 -15.48
C LYS A 69 0.84 -21.35 -14.76
N VAL A 70 2.12 -21.50 -14.39
CA VAL A 70 2.90 -20.45 -13.70
C VAL A 70 3.11 -19.27 -14.63
N ARG A 71 3.50 -19.52 -15.88
CA ARG A 71 3.67 -18.46 -16.88
C ARG A 71 2.36 -17.69 -17.08
N THR A 72 1.25 -18.38 -17.32
CA THR A 72 -0.06 -17.75 -17.51
C THR A 72 -0.48 -16.93 -16.28
N TRP A 73 -0.20 -17.40 -15.07
CA TRP A 73 -0.49 -16.64 -13.86
C TRP A 73 0.40 -15.40 -13.71
N VAL A 74 1.69 -15.50 -14.02
CA VAL A 74 2.59 -14.32 -14.02
C VAL A 74 2.15 -13.30 -15.07
N GLU A 75 1.73 -13.72 -16.26
CA GLU A 75 1.18 -12.81 -17.27
C GLU A 75 -0.11 -12.14 -16.78
N LEU A 76 -1.00 -12.88 -16.09
CA LEU A 76 -2.19 -12.31 -15.46
C LEU A 76 -1.80 -11.23 -14.44
N LEU A 77 -0.85 -11.51 -13.54
CA LEU A 77 -0.37 -10.53 -12.56
C LEU A 77 0.25 -9.32 -13.25
N ARG A 78 1.03 -9.53 -14.30
CA ARG A 78 1.67 -8.46 -15.08
C ARG A 78 0.64 -7.52 -15.72
N ALA A 79 -0.50 -8.06 -16.12
CA ALA A 79 -1.60 -7.27 -16.67
C ALA A 79 -2.44 -6.57 -15.60
N GLN A 80 -2.72 -7.23 -14.47
CA GLN A 80 -3.69 -6.74 -13.48
C GLN A 80 -3.08 -5.88 -12.38
N VAL A 81 -1.88 -6.22 -11.88
CA VAL A 81 -1.27 -5.54 -10.73
C VAL A 81 -0.96 -4.05 -11.01
N PRO A 82 -0.42 -3.66 -12.19
CA PRO A 82 -0.19 -2.24 -12.48
C PRO A 82 -1.48 -1.41 -12.45
N GLU A 83 -2.56 -1.94 -13.03
CA GLU A 83 -3.87 -1.29 -13.05
C GLU A 83 -4.45 -1.16 -11.62
N MET A 84 -4.30 -2.20 -10.79
CA MET A 84 -4.70 -2.13 -9.38
C MET A 84 -3.96 -1.01 -8.64
N ILE A 85 -2.64 -0.93 -8.79
CA ILE A 85 -1.81 0.11 -8.15
C ILE A 85 -2.19 1.50 -8.67
N ALA A 86 -2.41 1.66 -9.98
CA ALA A 86 -2.81 2.94 -10.55
C ALA A 86 -4.15 3.42 -9.98
N ARG A 87 -5.15 2.54 -9.88
CA ARG A 87 -6.45 2.86 -9.25
C ARG A 87 -6.30 3.30 -7.80
N ASP A 88 -5.47 2.62 -7.02
CA ASP A 88 -5.24 2.97 -5.62
C ASP A 88 -4.55 4.34 -5.47
N VAL A 89 -3.59 4.64 -6.34
CA VAL A 89 -2.90 5.94 -6.39
C VAL A 89 -3.86 7.05 -6.80
N GLU A 90 -4.71 6.81 -7.79
CA GLU A 90 -5.75 7.76 -8.20
C GLU A 90 -6.74 8.04 -7.06
N ALA A 91 -7.21 6.99 -6.37
CA ALA A 91 -8.10 7.12 -5.22
C ALA A 91 -7.44 7.93 -4.09
N LEU A 92 -6.17 7.66 -3.76
CA LEU A 92 -5.43 8.42 -2.77
C LEU A 92 -5.30 9.91 -3.15
N ASN A 93 -5.05 10.20 -4.42
CA ASN A 93 -4.95 11.56 -4.93
C ASN A 93 -6.31 12.27 -5.01
N ALA A 94 -7.41 11.55 -5.15
CA ALA A 94 -8.76 12.11 -5.07
C ALA A 94 -9.08 12.54 -3.63
N ILE A 95 -8.78 11.68 -2.64
CA ILE A 95 -8.95 11.99 -1.21
C ILE A 95 -8.13 13.23 -0.80
N ALA A 96 -6.90 13.37 -1.29
CA ALA A 96 -6.07 14.53 -1.00
C ALA A 96 -6.57 15.85 -1.63
N ARG A 97 -7.42 15.77 -2.66
CA ARG A 97 -7.98 16.93 -3.38
C ARG A 97 -9.28 17.43 -2.78
N GLU A 98 -9.91 16.67 -1.88
CA GLU A 98 -11.01 17.14 -1.05
C GLU A 98 -10.38 17.78 0.20
N PRO A 99 -10.18 19.11 0.24
CA PRO A 99 -9.76 19.72 1.48
C PRO A 99 -10.92 19.51 2.44
N ASN A 100 -10.62 19.02 3.64
CA ASN A 100 -11.56 18.96 4.74
C ASN A 100 -12.32 20.30 4.81
N ALA A 101 -13.56 20.31 4.31
CA ALA A 101 -14.46 21.44 4.42
C ALA A 101 -15.05 21.40 5.82
N ALA A 102 -14.22 21.76 6.80
CA ALA A 102 -14.59 21.96 8.19
C ALA A 102 -13.55 22.85 8.88
#